data_AF-A0A0T1W6P2-F1
#
_entry.id   AF-A0A0T1W6P2-F1
#
_cell.length_a   1.000
_cell.length_b   1.000
_cell.length_c   1.000
_cell.angle_alpha   90.00
_cell.angle_beta   90.00
_cell.angle_gamma   90.00
#
_symmetry.space_group_name_H-M   'P 1'
#
loop_
_entity.id
_entity.type
_entity.pdbx_description
1 polymer ?
#
loop_
_entity_poly.entity_id
_entity_poly.type
_entity_poly.pdbx_seq_one_letter_code
_entity_poly.pdbx_strand_id
1 'polypeptide(L)'
;MGPVLSQHGFAPDGATGDIEFGDLPAWSVFYRREDCKLQVCWSAREGGIDFLLASVDAPNEFGLLNKSKKWQFLLLLSDFDDGLSTPALDAAADVWWQWRRALFEAHFPAAHAALLAHE
;
A
#
# COMPACT_ATOMS: atom_id res chain seq x y z
N MET A 1 6.08 6.08 -8.23
CA MET A 1 5.70 6.12 -6.82
C MET A 1 6.68 6.88 -5.93
N GLY A 2 7.99 6.61 -5.93
CA GLY A 2 8.96 7.28 -5.03
C GLY A 2 8.77 8.80 -4.81
N PRO A 3 8.77 9.65 -5.86
CA PRO A 3 8.56 11.09 -5.71
C PRO A 3 7.21 11.47 -5.07
N VAL A 4 6.14 10.74 -5.38
CA VAL A 4 4.80 10.95 -4.81
C VAL A 4 4.81 10.67 -3.32
N LEU A 5 5.36 9.52 -2.92
CA LEU A 5 5.46 9.15 -1.52
C LEU A 5 6.27 10.19 -0.73
N SER A 6 7.38 10.66 -1.29
CA SER A 6 8.18 11.72 -0.67
C SER A 6 7.43 13.06 -0.56
N GLN A 7 6.59 13.42 -1.54
CA GLN A 7 5.71 14.60 -1.45
C GLN A 7 4.68 14.47 -0.32
N HIS A 8 4.25 13.26 0.01
CA HIS A 8 3.39 12.95 1.16
C HIS A 8 4.17 12.77 2.47
N GLY A 9 5.48 13.02 2.49
CA GLY A 9 6.32 12.95 3.69
C GLY A 9 6.79 11.54 4.06
N PHE A 10 6.64 10.56 3.17
CA PHE A 10 7.15 9.22 3.37
C PHE A 10 8.63 9.09 2.99
N ALA A 11 9.39 8.47 3.88
CA ALA A 11 10.77 8.03 3.64
C ALA A 11 10.85 6.50 3.57
N PRO A 12 11.80 5.92 2.81
CA PRO A 12 12.03 4.46 2.82
C PRO A 12 12.37 3.94 4.23
N ASP A 13 11.74 2.84 4.63
CA ASP A 13 11.88 2.20 5.96
C ASP A 13 12.28 0.71 5.88
N GLY A 14 12.47 0.18 4.67
CA GLY A 14 12.97 -1.17 4.43
C GLY A 14 12.30 -1.87 3.26
N ALA A 15 12.78 -3.06 2.93
CA ALA A 15 12.17 -3.93 1.93
C ALA A 15 12.41 -5.40 2.28
N THR A 16 11.55 -6.28 1.78
CA THR A 16 11.66 -7.73 1.90
C THR A 16 11.22 -8.36 0.59
N GLY A 17 12.14 -9.09 -0.06
CA GLY A 17 11.92 -9.68 -1.39
C GLY A 17 11.79 -11.20 -1.43
N ASP A 18 12.16 -11.89 -0.36
CA ASP A 18 12.21 -13.36 -0.29
C ASP A 18 10.99 -13.91 0.48
N ILE A 19 9.78 -13.45 0.13
CA ILE A 19 8.54 -13.88 0.78
C ILE A 19 7.88 -14.95 -0.07
N GLU A 20 7.51 -16.07 0.55
CA GLU A 20 6.61 -17.06 -0.02
C GLU A 20 5.20 -16.87 0.54
N PHE A 21 4.24 -16.57 -0.33
CA PHE A 21 2.82 -16.39 0.04
C PHE A 21 1.94 -17.34 -0.78
N GLY A 22 1.47 -18.39 -0.12
CA GLY A 22 0.73 -19.46 -0.79
C GLY A 22 1.54 -20.14 -1.88
N ASP A 23 2.80 -20.48 -1.56
CA ASP A 23 3.78 -21.13 -2.44
C ASP A 23 4.17 -20.34 -3.69
N LEU A 24 3.88 -19.03 -3.69
CA LEU A 24 4.19 -18.11 -4.77
C LEU A 24 5.01 -16.93 -4.27
N PRO A 25 5.91 -16.37 -5.11
CA PRO A 25 6.78 -15.27 -4.70
C PRO A 25 5.97 -13.99 -4.41
N ALA A 26 6.44 -13.27 -3.40
CA ALA A 26 5.91 -11.98 -3.00
C ALA A 26 7.04 -11.06 -2.53
N TRP A 27 6.77 -9.76 -2.53
CA TRP A 27 7.68 -8.76 -1.98
C TRP A 27 6.93 -7.63 -1.32
N SER A 28 7.64 -6.89 -0.47
CA SER A 28 7.14 -5.73 0.22
C SER A 28 8.21 -4.65 0.32
N VAL A 29 7.80 -3.40 0.17
CA VAL A 29 8.60 -2.21 0.45
C VAL A 29 7.85 -1.38 1.50
N PHE A 30 8.58 -0.95 2.52
CA PHE A 30 8.05 -0.19 3.63
C PHE A 30 8.50 1.26 3.54
N TYR A 31 7.58 2.15 3.88
CA TYR A 31 7.81 3.57 3.99
C TYR A 31 7.25 4.06 5.31
N ARG A 32 7.88 5.09 5.87
CA ARG A 32 7.52 5.68 7.15
C ARG A 32 7.35 7.18 7.03
N ARG A 33 6.31 7.69 7.68
CA ARG A 33 6.05 9.10 7.98
C ARG A 33 6.12 9.29 9.50
N GLU A 34 6.02 10.54 9.96
CA GLU A 34 5.96 10.88 11.39
C GLU A 34 4.81 10.17 12.13
N ASP A 35 3.66 10.02 11.47
CA ASP A 35 2.40 9.61 12.07
C ASP A 35 1.88 8.23 11.60
N CYS A 36 2.46 7.64 10.55
CA CYS A 36 2.04 6.33 10.05
C CYS A 36 3.14 5.62 9.24
N LYS A 37 2.87 4.36 8.91
CA LYS A 37 3.62 3.55 7.95
C LYS A 37 2.77 3.20 6.75
N LEU A 38 3.45 3.06 5.61
CA LEU A 38 2.90 2.58 4.36
C LEU A 38 3.68 1.37 3.88
N GLN A 39 2.97 0.34 3.45
CA GLN A 39 3.50 -0.81 2.75
C GLN A 39 3.00 -0.79 1.32
N VAL A 40 3.93 -0.96 0.38
CA VAL A 40 3.65 -1.30 -1.01
C VAL A 40 4.10 -2.72 -1.21
N CYS A 41 3.17 -3.62 -1.49
CA CYS A 41 3.49 -5.04 -1.63
C CYS A 41 2.88 -5.64 -2.88
N TRP A 42 3.47 -6.73 -3.34
CA TRP A 42 2.97 -7.51 -4.46
C TRP A 42 3.05 -8.99 -4.14
N SER A 43 2.13 -9.74 -4.72
CA SER A 43 2.06 -11.19 -4.60
C SER A 43 1.70 -11.80 -5.94
N ALA A 44 2.45 -12.81 -6.39
CA ALA A 44 2.08 -13.59 -7.57
C ALA A 44 0.74 -14.32 -7.39
N ARG A 45 0.33 -14.60 -6.15
CA ARG A 45 -0.96 -15.24 -5.85
C ARG A 45 -2.15 -14.32 -6.09
N GLU A 46 -2.05 -13.08 -5.66
CA GLU A 46 -3.13 -12.08 -5.79
C GLU A 46 -3.02 -11.29 -7.12
N GLY A 47 -1.87 -11.37 -7.81
CA GLY A 47 -1.66 -10.80 -9.14
C GLY A 47 -1.59 -9.27 -9.17
N GLY A 48 -1.53 -8.61 -8.00
CA GLY A 48 -1.66 -7.17 -7.85
C GLY A 48 -0.62 -6.55 -6.92
N ILE A 49 -0.49 -5.23 -7.03
CA ILE A 49 0.19 -4.40 -6.02
C ILE A 49 -0.88 -3.86 -5.10
N ASP A 50 -0.67 -4.01 -3.80
CA ASP A 50 -1.53 -3.48 -2.75
C ASP A 50 -0.83 -2.38 -1.95
N PHE A 51 -1.65 -1.49 -1.39
CA PHE A 51 -1.24 -0.46 -0.46
C PHE A 51 -1.86 -0.75 0.90
N LEU A 52 -1.03 -0.82 1.94
CA LEU A 52 -1.48 -1.00 3.32
C LEU A 52 -0.92 0.10 4.22
N LEU A 53 -1.74 0.57 5.14
CA LEU A 53 -1.36 1.54 6.16
C LEU A 53 -1.32 0.87 7.54
N ALA A 54 -0.45 1.39 8.40
CA ALA A 54 -0.36 0.97 9.80
C ALA A 54 0.14 2.11 10.69
N SER A 55 -0.05 1.95 12.00
CA SER A 55 0.55 2.81 13.03
C SER A 55 2.08 2.83 12.94
N VAL A 56 2.70 3.89 13.45
CA VAL A 56 4.17 4.03 13.44
C VAL A 56 4.91 2.94 14.22
N ASP A 57 4.24 2.30 15.17
CA ASP A 57 4.77 1.22 16.01
C ASP A 57 4.57 -0.18 15.39
N ALA A 58 3.95 -0.28 14.21
CA ALA A 58 3.76 -1.54 13.52
C ALA A 58 5.09 -2.16 13.05
N PRO A 59 5.27 -3.49 13.19
CA PRO A 59 6.45 -4.17 12.67
C PRO A 59 6.44 -4.19 11.14
N ASN A 60 7.63 -4.15 10.53
CA ASN A 60 7.78 -4.32 9.07
C ASN A 60 7.61 -5.80 8.71
N GLU A 61 6.36 -6.23 8.55
CA GLU A 61 5.96 -7.57 8.15
C GLU A 61 5.15 -7.54 6.86
N PHE A 62 5.00 -8.70 6.20
CA PHE A 62 4.19 -8.79 5.00
C PHE A 62 2.71 -8.65 5.34
N GLY A 63 2.06 -7.56 4.92
CA GLY A 63 0.72 -7.19 5.37
C GLY A 63 -0.41 -8.02 4.77
N LEU A 64 -0.14 -8.92 3.81
CA LEU A 64 -1.11 -9.96 3.43
C LEU A 64 -1.09 -11.15 4.40
N LEU A 65 0.02 -11.37 5.12
CA LEU A 65 0.08 -12.32 6.24
C LEU A 65 -0.37 -11.68 7.56
N ASN A 66 -0.04 -10.39 7.75
CA ASN A 66 -0.51 -9.51 8.83
C ASN A 66 -0.57 -10.16 10.23
N LYS A 67 0.53 -10.79 10.66
CA LYS A 67 0.56 -11.52 11.95
C LYS A 67 0.30 -10.59 13.14
N SER A 68 0.75 -9.35 13.06
CA SER A 68 0.50 -8.30 14.05
C SER A 68 -0.94 -7.77 14.03
N LYS A 69 -1.66 -7.98 12.91
CA LYS A 69 -2.99 -7.40 12.62
C LYS A 69 -3.01 -5.87 12.56
N LYS A 70 -1.84 -5.23 12.44
CA LYS A 70 -1.72 -3.77 12.41
C LYS A 70 -1.79 -3.18 11.01
N TRP A 71 -1.54 -3.98 9.98
CA TRP A 71 -1.61 -3.53 8.59
C TRP A 71 -3.05 -3.59 8.08
N GLN A 72 -3.51 -2.51 7.46
CA GLN A 72 -4.87 -2.36 6.96
C GLN A 72 -4.84 -1.89 5.51
N PHE A 73 -5.68 -2.47 4.65
CA PHE A 73 -5.74 -2.06 3.25
C PHE A 73 -6.17 -0.60 3.11
N LEU A 74 -5.47 0.15 2.27
CA LEU A 74 -5.78 1.56 1.97
C LEU A 74 -7.25 1.73 1.55
N LEU A 75 -7.71 0.88 0.63
CA LEU A 75 -9.07 0.92 0.09
C LEU A 75 -10.13 0.45 1.09
N LEU A 76 -9.74 -0.28 2.14
CA LEU A 76 -10.66 -0.66 3.22
C LEU A 76 -10.85 0.46 4.24
N LEU A 77 -9.79 1.26 4.44
CA LEU A 77 -9.81 2.43 5.33
C LEU A 77 -10.48 3.66 4.69
N SER A 78 -10.41 3.79 3.37
CA SER A 78 -10.93 4.93 2.65
C SER A 78 -12.40 4.73 2.27
N ASP A 79 -13.26 5.65 2.69
CA ASP A 79 -14.66 5.74 2.25
C ASP A 79 -14.85 6.64 1.01
N PHE A 80 -13.75 7.18 0.48
CA PHE A 80 -13.76 8.08 -0.67
C PHE A 80 -14.09 7.32 -1.97
N ASP A 81 -14.99 7.87 -2.78
CA ASP A 81 -15.23 7.40 -4.14
C ASP A 81 -14.29 8.15 -5.11
N ASP A 82 -13.33 7.44 -5.67
CA ASP A 82 -12.29 8.01 -6.53
C ASP A 82 -12.74 8.28 -7.97
N GLY A 83 -13.87 7.69 -8.40
CA GLY A 83 -14.33 7.71 -9.78
C GLY A 83 -13.32 7.16 -10.80
N LEU A 84 -12.29 6.42 -10.37
CA LEU A 84 -11.24 5.90 -11.24
C LEU A 84 -11.69 4.60 -11.92
N SER A 85 -11.64 4.60 -13.24
CA SER A 85 -11.81 3.37 -14.01
C SER A 85 -10.60 2.48 -13.84
N THR A 86 -10.82 1.24 -13.39
CA THR A 86 -9.77 0.21 -13.37
C THR A 86 -9.26 -0.03 -14.80
N PRO A 87 -7.95 -0.01 -15.06
CA PRO A 87 -7.39 -0.29 -16.37
C PRO A 87 -7.78 -1.69 -16.88
N ALA A 88 -7.84 -1.85 -18.19
CA ALA A 88 -8.02 -3.16 -18.80
C ALA A 88 -6.85 -4.09 -18.44
N LEU A 89 -7.12 -5.41 -18.41
CA LEU A 89 -6.12 -6.41 -18.02
C LEU A 89 -4.89 -6.39 -18.94
N ASP A 90 -5.08 -6.09 -20.22
CA ASP A 90 -4.05 -5.99 -21.26
C ASP A 90 -3.45 -4.57 -21.39
N ALA A 91 -3.83 -3.64 -20.52
CA ALA A 91 -3.27 -2.30 -20.53
C ALA A 91 -1.75 -2.33 -20.29
N ALA A 92 -1.06 -1.36 -20.87
CA ALA A 92 0.37 -1.23 -20.71
C ALA A 92 0.77 -0.96 -19.25
N ALA A 93 1.99 -1.37 -18.88
CA ALA A 93 2.48 -1.29 -17.50
C ALA A 93 2.52 0.15 -16.96
N ASP A 94 2.75 1.14 -17.82
CA ASP A 94 2.74 2.56 -17.47
C ASP A 94 1.34 3.07 -17.15
N VAL A 95 0.31 2.63 -17.87
CA VAL A 95 -1.11 2.92 -17.56
C VAL A 95 -1.47 2.35 -16.19
N TRP A 96 -1.10 1.10 -15.95
CA TRP A 96 -1.27 0.43 -14.65
C TRP A 96 -0.54 1.15 -13.50
N TRP A 97 0.61 1.75 -13.79
CA TRP A 97 1.39 2.50 -12.80
C TRP A 97 0.80 3.89 -12.53
N GLN A 98 0.36 4.59 -13.57
CA GLN A 98 -0.32 5.88 -13.44
C GLN A 98 -1.62 5.74 -12.67
N TRP A 99 -2.40 4.70 -12.96
CA TRP A 99 -3.63 4.41 -12.22
C TRP A 99 -3.36 4.13 -10.74
N ARG A 100 -2.36 3.30 -10.40
CA ARG A 100 -1.99 3.04 -8.99
C ARG A 100 -1.53 4.29 -8.25
N ARG A 101 -0.84 5.19 -8.95
CA ARG A 101 -0.46 6.49 -8.40
C ARG A 101 -1.70 7.31 -8.08
N ALA A 102 -2.62 7.46 -9.03
CA ALA A 102 -3.85 8.23 -8.86
C ALA A 102 -4.71 7.64 -7.73
N LEU A 103 -4.83 6.31 -7.67
CA LEU A 103 -5.53 5.57 -6.62
C LEU A 103 -4.96 5.90 -5.24
N PHE A 104 -3.64 5.84 -5.08
CA PHE A 104 -3.00 6.21 -3.82
C PHE A 104 -3.25 7.69 -3.47
N GLU A 105 -3.02 8.60 -4.41
CA GLU A 105 -3.19 10.04 -4.19
C GLU A 105 -4.65 10.39 -3.79
N ALA A 106 -5.64 9.72 -4.37
CA ALA A 106 -7.05 9.92 -4.08
C ALA A 106 -7.45 9.39 -2.70
N HIS A 107 -7.06 8.15 -2.36
CA HIS A 107 -7.53 7.48 -1.15
C HIS A 107 -6.70 7.77 0.11
N PHE A 108 -5.42 8.14 -0.04
CA PHE A 108 -4.52 8.34 1.10
C PHE A 108 -5.06 9.31 2.15
N PRO A 109 -5.59 10.51 1.81
CA PRO A 109 -6.08 11.44 2.82
C PRO A 109 -7.20 10.86 3.71
N ALA A 110 -8.20 10.21 3.12
CA ALA A 110 -9.32 9.63 3.86
C ALA A 110 -8.88 8.40 4.66
N ALA A 111 -8.07 7.51 4.06
CA ALA A 111 -7.56 6.34 4.75
C ALA A 111 -6.64 6.69 5.93
N HIS A 112 -5.80 7.72 5.77
CA HIS A 112 -4.92 8.22 6.82
C HIS A 112 -5.72 8.80 7.98
N ALA A 113 -6.74 9.63 7.69
CA ALA A 113 -7.64 10.15 8.71
C ALA A 113 -8.37 9.03 9.48
N ALA A 114 -8.85 8.00 8.77
CA ALA A 114 -9.48 6.84 9.40
C ALA A 114 -8.50 6.06 10.28
N LEU A 115 -7.27 5.82 9.81
CA LEU A 115 -6.24 5.15 10.61
C LEU A 115 -5.99 5.88 11.94
N LEU A 116 -5.78 7.20 11.89
CA LEU A 116 -5.47 8.02 13.07
C LEU A 116 -6.65 8.15 14.04
N ALA A 117 -7.89 7.98 13.58
CA ALA A 117 -9.07 8.01 14.43
C ALA A 117 -9.26 6.72 15.26
N HIS A 118 -8.55 5.65 14.90
CA HIS A 118 -8.64 4.32 15.53
C HIS A 118 -7.43 3.94 16.39
N GLU A 119 -6.46 4.85 16.57
CA GLU A 119 -5.35 4.76 17.53
C GLU A 119 -5.71 5.36 18.89
#